data_AF-A0ABD5IB99-F1
#
_entry.id   AF-A0ABD5IB99-F1
#
_cell.length_a   1.000
_cell.length_b   1.000
_cell.length_c   1.000
_cell.angle_alpha   90.00
_cell.angle_beta   90.00
_cell.angle_gamma   90.00
#
_symmetry.space_group_name_H-M   'P 1'
#
loop_
_entity.id
_entity.type
_entity.pdbx_description
1 polymer ?
#
loop_
_entity_poly.entity_id
_entity_poly.type
_entity_poly.pdbx_seq_one_letter_code
_entity_poly.pdbx_strand_id
1 'polypeptide(L)' 'MNVQTVSKGEITNLLNNWYQSIISQHVLKSTNYKKEIDSKIHQIEEDQNILIYYSLLDFRYKLLTHDVNNYKA' A
#
# COMPACT_ATOMS: atom_id res chain seq x y z
N MET A 1 -12.92 -2.46 24.25
CA MET A 1 -12.10 -1.84 23.18
C MET A 1 -12.84 -2.05 21.88
N ASN A 2 -13.20 -0.98 21.18
CA ASN A 2 -13.91 -1.06 19.90
C ASN A 2 -12.86 -1.30 18.81
N VAL A 3 -12.48 -2.57 18.59
CA VAL A 3 -11.60 -2.92 17.48
C VAL A 3 -12.39 -2.62 16.21
N GLN A 4 -12.09 -1.49 15.57
CA GLN A 4 -12.58 -1.21 14.22
C GLN A 4 -11.95 -2.26 13.31
N THR A 5 -12.67 -3.35 13.09
CA THR A 5 -12.30 -4.39 12.15
C THR A 5 -12.36 -3.80 10.75
N VAL A 6 -11.21 -3.54 10.14
CA VAL A 6 -11.15 -3.13 8.73
C VAL A 6 -11.77 -4.24 7.88
N SER A 7 -12.76 -3.90 7.07
CA SER A 7 -13.39 -4.89 6.21
C SER A 7 -12.46 -5.29 5.07
N LYS A 8 -12.59 -6.54 4.61
CA LYS A 8 -11.90 -7.02 3.40
C LYS A 8 -12.10 -6.10 2.18
N GLY A 9 -13.31 -5.56 2.02
CA GLY A 9 -13.62 -4.63 0.93
C GLY A 9 -12.87 -3.30 1.03
N GLU A 10 -12.75 -2.77 2.24
CA GLU A 10 -12.03 -1.51 2.50
C GLU A 10 -10.54 -1.63 2.16
N ILE A 11 -9.86 -2.67 2.66
CA ILE A 11 -8.44 -2.86 2.36
C ILE A 11 -8.20 -3.13 0.87
N THR A 12 -9.10 -3.87 0.21
CA THR A 12 -8.99 -4.15 -1.23
C THR A 12 -9.09 -2.87 -2.03
N ASN A 13 -10.00 -1.97 -1.65
CA ASN A 13 -10.13 -0.66 -2.28
C ASN A 13 -8.90 0.23 -2.03
N LEU A 14 -8.33 0.20 -0.82
CA LEU A 14 -7.09 0.92 -0.53
C LEU A 14 -5.92 0.41 -1.38
N LEU A 15 -5.74 -0.91 -1.48
CA LEU A 15 -4.72 -1.52 -2.33
C LEU A 15 -4.90 -1.16 -3.81
N ASN A 16 -6.13 -1.15 -4.32
CA ASN A 16 -6.42 -0.74 -5.69
C ASN A 16 -6.11 0.74 -5.92
N ASN A 17 -6.47 1.63 -4.98
CA ASN A 17 -6.14 3.05 -5.07
C ASN A 17 -4.62 3.29 -5.02
N TRP A 18 -3.92 2.53 -4.18
CA TRP A 18 -2.46 2.56 -4.12
C TRP A 18 -1.85 2.14 -5.44
N TYR A 19 -2.30 1.02 -6.04
CA TYR A 19 -1.88 0.58 -7.37
C TYR A 19 -2.05 1.68 -8.43
N GLN A 20 -3.23 2.33 -8.48
CA GLN A 20 -3.49 3.44 -9.40
C GLN A 20 -2.51 4.61 -9.21
N SER A 21 -2.17 4.93 -7.95
CA SER A 21 -1.19 5.98 -7.66
C SER A 21 0.24 5.61 -8.04
N ILE A 22 0.61 4.33 -7.94
CA ILE A 22 1.92 3.81 -8.35
C ILE A 22 2.07 3.90 -9.88
N ILE A 23 1.08 3.43 -10.65
CA ILE A 23 1.15 3.46 -12.12
C ILE A 23 1.09 4.88 -12.68
N SER A 24 0.39 5.79 -11.98
CA SER A 24 0.37 7.22 -12.33
C SER A 24 1.63 7.96 -11.88
N GLN A 25 2.60 7.25 -11.27
CA GLN A 25 3.85 7.79 -10.74
C GLN A 25 3.67 8.93 -9.72
N HIS A 26 2.52 8.98 -9.04
CA HIS A 26 2.19 10.07 -8.12
C HIS A 26 2.75 9.78 -6.72
N VAL A 27 4.07 9.94 -6.57
CA VAL A 27 4.87 9.50 -5.41
C VAL A 27 4.24 9.90 -4.07
N LEU A 28 3.92 11.19 -3.86
CA LEU A 28 3.36 11.66 -2.59
C LEU A 28 2.05 10.96 -2.20
N LYS A 29 1.16 10.74 -3.17
CA LYS A 29 -0.13 10.05 -2.95
C LYS A 29 0.10 8.57 -2.68
N SER A 30 1.02 7.95 -3.42
CA SER A 30 1.43 6.57 -3.20
C SER A 30 2.04 6.36 -1.82
N THR A 31 2.88 7.29 -1.34
CA THR A 31 3.44 7.24 0.02
C THR A 31 2.34 7.35 1.08
N ASN A 32 1.33 8.21 0.87
CA ASN A 32 0.21 8.34 1.81
C ASN A 32 -0.63 7.06 1.88
N TYR A 33 -0.96 6.46 0.74
CA TYR A 33 -1.69 5.18 0.73
C TYR A 33 -0.88 4.06 1.38
N LYS A 34 0.43 3.98 1.13
CA LYS A 34 1.28 2.98 1.80
C LYS A 34 1.19 3.11 3.32
N LYS A 35 1.33 4.32 3.88
CA LYS A 35 1.22 4.54 5.33
C LYS A 35 -0.13 4.09 5.90
N GLU A 36 -1.22 4.40 5.20
CA GLU A 36 -2.56 4.01 5.60
C GLU A 36 -2.74 2.48 5.58
N ILE A 37 -2.28 1.83 4.50
CA ILE A 37 -2.34 0.38 4.35
C ILE A 37 -1.49 -0.32 5.42
N ASP A 38 -0.25 0.12 5.65
CA ASP A 38 0.64 -0.45 6.66
C ASP A 38 -0.01 -0.41 8.07
N SER A 39 -0.81 0.62 8.37
CA SER A 39 -1.53 0.72 9.65
C SER A 39 -2.73 -0.22 9.80
N LYS A 40 -3.27 -0.74 8.69
CA LYS A 40 -4.50 -1.55 8.62
C LYS A 40 -4.24 -3.02 8.27
N ILE A 41 -3.16 -3.31 7.53
CA ILE A 41 -2.88 -4.64 6.95
C ILE A 41 -2.74 -5.74 8.01
N HIS A 42 -2.25 -5.38 9.21
CA HIS A 42 -2.12 -6.29 10.37
C HIS A 42 -3.44 -6.90 10.84
N GLN A 43 -4.57 -6.25 10.53
CA GLN A 43 -5.89 -6.74 10.92
C GLN A 43 -6.44 -7.81 9.96
N ILE A 44 -5.76 -8.05 8.84
CA ILE A 44 -6.22 -8.91 7.72
C ILE A 44 -5.17 -10.01 7.44
N GLU A 45 -4.29 -10.29 8.40
CA GLU A 45 -3.18 -11.25 8.27
C GLU A 45 -3.63 -12.67 7.88
N GLU A 46 -4.90 -13.03 8.09
CA GLU A 46 -5.45 -14.34 7.70
C GLU A 46 -5.79 -14.45 6.20
N ASP A 47 -5.91 -13.33 5.45
CA ASP A 47 -6.19 -13.36 4.01
C ASP A 47 -4.89 -13.31 3.19
N GLN A 48 -4.36 -14.49 2.90
CA GLN A 48 -3.11 -14.65 2.17
C GLN A 48 -3.11 -13.96 0.80
N ASN A 49 -4.26 -13.87 0.11
CA ASN A 49 -4.33 -13.21 -1.20
C ASN A 49 -4.10 -11.69 -1.08
N ILE A 50 -4.60 -11.09 -0.01
CA ILE A 50 -4.41 -9.67 0.28
C ILE A 50 -2.95 -9.38 0.63
N LEU A 51 -2.33 -10.25 1.44
CA LEU A 51 -0.92 -10.11 1.80
C LEU A 51 0.01 -10.28 0.58
N ILE A 52 -0.31 -11.21 -0.32
CA ILE A 52 0.41 -11.37 -1.58
C ILE A 52 0.26 -10.11 -2.44
N TYR A 53 -0.97 -9.60 -2.60
CA TYR A 53 -1.20 -8.40 -3.40
C TYR A 53 -0.46 -7.18 -2.85
N TYR A 54 -0.51 -6.97 -1.53
CA TYR A 54 0.26 -5.95 -0.84
C TYR A 54 1.76 -6.07 -1.11
N SER A 55 2.33 -7.28 -0.98
CA SER A 55 3.77 -7.52 -1.18
C SER A 55 4.23 -7.18 -2.60
N LEU A 56 3.41 -7.49 -3.62
CA LEU A 56 3.68 -7.15 -5.01
C LEU A 56 3.65 -5.63 -5.26
N LEU A 57 2.68 -4.93 -4.66
CA LEU A 57 2.59 -3.47 -4.76
C LEU A 57 3.73 -2.77 -4.02
N ASP A 58 4.14 -3.29 -2.86
CA ASP A 58 5.28 -2.77 -2.09
C ASP A 58 6.58 -2.87 -2.89
N PHE A 59 6.81 -3.99 -3.56
CA PHE A 59 7.93 -4.14 -4.49
C PHE A 59 7.88 -3.08 -5.62
N ARG A 60 6.73 -2.88 -6.25
CA ARG A 60 6.57 -1.88 -7.32
C ARG A 60 6.75 -0.43 -6.81
N TYR A 61 6.26 -0.14 -5.62
CA TYR A 61 6.45 1.16 -4.96
C TYR A 61 7.93 1.42 -4.64
N LYS A 62 8.66 0.39 -4.19
CA LYS A 62 10.11 0.49 -3.98
C LYS A 62 10.83 0.84 -5.27
N LEU A 63 10.43 0.30 -6.41
CA LEU A 63 10.99 0.70 -7.72
C LEU A 63 10.67 2.17 -8.05
N LEU A 64 9.41 2.59 -7.87
CA LEU A 64 8.98 3.98 -8.10
C LEU A 64 9.77 4.99 -7.25
N THR A 65 10.16 4.61 -6.03
CA THR A 65 10.82 5.51 -5.07
C THR A 65 12.33 5.33 -4.96
N HIS A 66 12.88 4.22 -5.43
CA HIS A 66 14.33 4.01 -5.48
C HIS A 66 15.01 5.02 -6.41
N ASP A 67 14.39 5.39 -7.53
CA ASP A 67 14.92 6.48 -8.38
C ASP A 67 14.91 7.83 -7.64
N VAL A 68 13.89 8.11 -6.84
CA VAL A 68 13.73 9.41 -6.14
C VAL A 68 14.80 9.65 -5.06
N ASN A 69 15.33 8.60 -4.44
CA ASN A 69 16.36 8.73 -3.40
C ASN A 69 17.78 8.90 -3.95
N ASN A 70 18.01 8.65 -5.25
CA ASN A 70 19.32 8.81 -5.89
C ASN A 70 19.58 10.25 -6.40
N TYR A 71 18.62 11.18 -6.27
CA TYR A 71 18.78 12.59 -6.67
C TYR A 71 18.97 13.57 -5.51
N LYS A 72 19.19 13.07 -4.28
CA LYS A 72 19.62 13.90 -3.14
C LYS A 72 21.11 13.69 -2.89
N ALA A 73 21.94 14.28 -3.74
CA ALA A 73 23.37 14.52 -3.51
C ALA A 73 23.61 16.04 -3.54
#